data_AF-A0A2N3XUH3-F1
#
_entry.id   AF-A0A2N3XUH3-F1
#
_cell.length_a   1.000
_cell.length_b   1.000
_cell.length_c   1.000
_cell.angle_alpha   90.00
_cell.angle_beta   90.00
_cell.angle_gamma   90.00
#
_symmetry.space_group_name_H-M   'P 1'
#
loop_
_entity.id
_entity.type
_entity.pdbx_description
1 polymer ?
#
loop_
_entity_poly.entity_id
_entity_poly.type
_entity_poly.pdbx_seq_one_letter_code
_entity_poly.pdbx_strand_id
1 'polypeptide(L)'
;MSDDRPAVCPAPSGYWVAFGYQNHVILTKPPKRKDHKLPGLCGVLARPEEMSNKDERPDCAWCAEQAHTGQVRIVPRPDTV
;
A
#
# COMPACT_ATOMS: atom_id res chain seq x y z
N MET A 1 -6.69 13.11 36.57
CA MET A 1 -7.02 12.12 35.54
C MET A 1 -6.19 12.48 34.33
N SER A 2 -5.11 11.72 34.09
CA SER A 2 -4.25 11.97 32.93
C SER A 2 -4.90 11.34 31.71
N ASP A 3 -5.23 12.14 30.70
CA ASP A 3 -5.65 11.69 29.37
C ASP A 3 -4.47 10.93 28.74
N ASP A 4 -4.37 9.64 29.02
CA ASP A 4 -3.51 8.69 28.32
C ASP A 4 -4.19 8.35 26.97
N ARG A 5 -4.35 9.37 26.13
CA ARG A 5 -4.73 9.15 24.74
C ARG A 5 -3.48 8.63 24.05
N PRO A 6 -3.47 7.38 23.54
CA PRO A 6 -2.35 6.92 22.76
C PRO A 6 -2.14 7.94 21.64
N ALA A 7 -0.91 8.46 21.53
CA ALA A 7 -0.54 9.31 20.42
C ALA A 7 -0.99 8.60 19.14
N VAL A 8 -1.99 9.17 18.46
CA VAL A 8 -2.49 8.60 17.20
C VAL A 8 -1.35 8.76 16.22
N CYS A 9 -0.54 7.71 16.10
CA CYS A 9 0.48 7.64 15.07
C CYS A 9 -0.24 7.89 13.74
N PRO A 10 0.24 8.84 12.92
CA PRO A 10 -0.41 9.09 11.64
C PRO A 10 -0.44 7.79 10.85
N ALA A 11 -1.59 7.49 10.25
CA ALA A 11 -1.75 6.30 9.41
C ALA A 11 -0.61 6.26 8.37
N PRO A 12 -0.03 5.07 8.13
CA PRO A 12 1.03 4.93 7.14
C PRO A 12 0.52 5.39 5.76
N SER A 13 1.42 5.88 4.92
CA SER A 13 1.07 6.24 3.54
C SER A 13 1.37 5.10 2.58
N GLY A 14 0.56 4.99 1.53
CA GLY A 14 0.72 4.03 0.44
C GLY A 14 0.20 4.56 -0.88
N TYR A 15 0.44 3.83 -1.96
CA TYR A 15 0.04 4.20 -3.31
C TYR A 15 -0.48 2.98 -4.06
N TRP A 16 -1.38 3.21 -5.01
CA TRP A 16 -1.92 2.16 -5.86
C TRP A 16 -0.93 1.78 -6.96
N VAL A 17 -0.79 0.48 -7.17
CA VAL A 17 -0.09 -0.12 -8.30
C VAL A 17 -0.90 -1.28 -8.84
N ALA A 18 -0.75 -1.55 -10.13
CA ALA A 18 -1.36 -2.71 -10.75
C ALA A 18 -0.30 -3.81 -10.92
N PHE A 19 -0.60 -5.02 -10.45
CA PHE A 19 0.20 -6.22 -10.70
C PHE A 19 -0.67 -7.48 -10.51
N GLY A 20 -0.30 -8.57 -11.19
CA GLY A 20 -1.17 -9.74 -11.25
C GLY A 20 -2.51 -9.40 -11.91
N TYR A 21 -3.61 -9.76 -11.25
CA TYR A 21 -4.97 -9.56 -11.77
C TYR A 21 -5.75 -8.42 -11.08
N GLN A 22 -5.11 -7.67 -10.19
CA GLN A 22 -5.77 -6.65 -9.35
C GLN A 22 -4.88 -5.41 -9.16
N ASN A 23 -5.49 -4.29 -8.74
CA ASN A 23 -4.75 -3.17 -8.17
C ASN A 23 -4.50 -3.43 -6.67
N HIS A 24 -3.30 -3.10 -6.20
CA HIS A 24 -2.89 -3.27 -4.81
C HIS A 24 -2.30 -1.96 -4.27
N VAL A 25 -2.40 -1.76 -2.95
CA VAL A 25 -1.71 -0.66 -2.27
C VAL A 25 -0.35 -1.15 -1.80
N ILE A 26 0.72 -0.44 -2.15
CA ILE A 26 2.06 -0.63 -1.57
C ILE A 26 2.33 0.54 -0.61
N LEU A 27 2.90 0.25 0.56
CA LEU A 27 3.35 1.28 1.50
C LEU A 27 4.49 2.09 0.90
N THR A 28 4.54 3.40 1.13
CA THR A 28 5.66 4.26 0.73
C THR A 28 6.98 3.86 1.37
N LYS A 29 6.91 3.26 2.57
CA LYS A 29 8.02 2.66 3.30
C LYS A 29 7.74 1.17 3.52
N PRO A 30 7.84 0.34 2.47
CA PRO A 30 7.58 -1.08 2.60
C PRO A 30 8.69 -1.75 3.43
N PRO A 31 8.39 -2.85 4.14
CA PRO A 31 9.40 -3.61 4.86
C PRO A 31 10.44 -4.15 3.87
N LYS A 32 11.73 -4.02 4.21
CA LYS A 32 12.83 -4.55 3.39
C LYS A 32 12.78 -6.07 3.37
N ARG A 33 12.90 -6.66 2.18
CA ARG A 33 12.96 -8.11 1.98
C ARG A 33 14.21 -8.50 1.18
N LYS A 34 14.76 -9.69 1.46
CA LYS A 34 15.95 -10.22 0.76
C LYS A 34 15.67 -10.64 -0.69
N ASP A 35 14.40 -10.91 -1.01
CA ASP A 35 13.96 -11.35 -2.34
C ASP A 35 13.65 -10.19 -3.30
N HIS A 36 13.91 -8.95 -2.87
CA HIS A 36 13.64 -7.71 -3.61
C HIS A 36 12.18 -7.53 -4.05
N LYS A 37 11.25 -8.33 -3.53
CA LYS A 37 9.81 -8.16 -3.78
C LYS A 37 9.24 -7.10 -2.87
N LEU A 38 8.28 -6.34 -3.38
CA LEU A 38 7.49 -5.42 -2.57
C LEU A 38 6.15 -6.08 -2.22
N PRO A 39 5.75 -6.06 -0.93
CA PRO A 39 4.43 -6.53 -0.53
C PRO A 39 3.39 -5.44 -0.77
N GLY A 40 2.28 -5.82 -1.42
CA GLY A 40 1.03 -5.10 -1.24
C GLY A 40 0.54 -5.22 0.20
N LEU A 41 -0.36 -4.33 0.64
CA LEU A 41 -0.94 -4.36 1.99
C LEU A 41 -1.60 -5.71 2.32
N CYS A 42 -2.16 -6.38 1.31
CA CYS A 42 -2.73 -7.71 1.40
C CYS A 42 -1.71 -8.85 1.51
N GLY A 43 -0.40 -8.55 1.49
CA GLY A 43 0.68 -9.54 1.56
C GLY A 43 1.08 -10.17 0.24
N VAL A 44 0.34 -9.93 -0.86
CA VAL A 44 0.75 -10.39 -2.20
C VAL A 44 2.06 -9.70 -2.58
N LEU A 45 3.02 -10.50 -3.05
CA LEU A 45 4.37 -10.06 -3.37
C LEU A 45 4.52 -9.91 -4.88
N ALA A 46 5.06 -8.78 -5.32
CA ALA A 46 5.45 -8.57 -6.71
C ALA A 46 6.87 -7.98 -6.77
N ARG A 47 7.57 -8.25 -7.87
CA ARG A 47 8.81 -7.55 -8.21
C ARG A 47 8.48 -6.16 -8.78
N PRO A 48 9.37 -5.17 -8.60
CA PRO A 48 9.15 -3.83 -9.16
C PRO A 48 8.85 -3.83 -10.66
N GLU A 49 9.46 -4.74 -11.44
CA GLU A 49 9.27 -4.83 -12.89
C GLU A 49 7.88 -5.36 -13.30
N GLU A 50 7.16 -5.99 -12.37
CA GLU A 50 5.79 -6.50 -12.57
C GLU A 50 4.73 -5.44 -12.28
N MET A 51 5.12 -4.27 -11.77
CA MET A 51 4.22 -3.23 -11.26
C MET A 51 4.06 -2.07 -12.22
N SER A 52 2.84 -1.85 -12.68
CA SER A 52 2.45 -0.67 -13.44
C SER A 52 1.65 0.32 -12.59
N ASN A 53 1.34 1.48 -13.18
CA ASN A 53 0.38 2.40 -12.59
C ASN A 53 -0.99 1.70 -12.44
N LYS A 54 -1.80 2.17 -11.48
CA LYS A 54 -3.19 1.73 -11.32
C LYS A 54 -3.90 1.81 -12.68
N ASP A 55 -4.62 0.75 -13.04
CA ASP A 55 -5.36 0.67 -14.29
C ASP A 55 -6.79 0.15 -14.05
N GLU A 56 -7.43 -0.33 -15.11
CA GLU A 56 -8.83 -0.81 -15.12
C GLU A 56 -9.04 -2.15 -14.41
N ARG A 57 -7.97 -2.78 -13.89
CA ARG A 57 -8.11 -4.00 -13.07
C ARG A 57 -8.97 -3.70 -11.82
N PRO A 58 -9.66 -4.70 -11.27
CA PRO A 58 -10.36 -4.54 -10.01
C PRO A 58 -9.38 -4.26 -8.87
N ASP A 59 -9.78 -3.45 -7.90
CA ASP A 59 -8.98 -3.21 -6.70
C ASP A 59 -9.05 -4.43 -5.78
N CYS A 60 -7.91 -4.82 -5.20
CA CYS A 60 -7.87 -5.88 -4.20
C CYS A 60 -8.73 -5.49 -3.00
N ALA A 61 -9.74 -6.31 -2.70
CA ALA A 61 -10.76 -6.00 -1.68
C ALA A 61 -10.16 -5.60 -0.32
N TRP A 62 -9.14 -6.34 0.15
CA TRP A 62 -8.43 -5.99 1.39
C TRP A 62 -7.75 -4.63 1.29
N CYS A 63 -6.94 -4.40 0.25
CA CYS A 63 -6.28 -3.11 0.06
C CYS A 63 -7.28 -1.94 -0.02
N ALA A 64 -8.42 -2.16 -0.69
CA ALA A 64 -9.50 -1.18 -0.81
C ALA A 64 -10.15 -0.88 0.54
N GLU A 65 -10.42 -1.89 1.36
CA GLU A 65 -10.96 -1.73 2.71
C GLU A 65 -10.01 -0.92 3.62
N GLN A 66 -8.71 -1.24 3.58
CA GLN A 66 -7.68 -0.50 4.35
C GLN A 66 -7.62 0.99 3.94
N ALA A 67 -7.71 1.26 2.63
CA ALA A 67 -7.73 2.61 2.11
C ALA A 67 -9.03 3.35 2.48
N HIS A 68 -10.18 2.68 2.39
CA HIS A 68 -11.49 3.24 2.69
C HIS A 68 -11.67 3.57 4.17
N THR A 69 -11.18 2.71 5.06
CA THR A 69 -11.24 2.89 6.52
C THR A 69 -10.19 3.86 7.05
N GLY A 70 -9.33 4.40 6.18
CA GLY A 70 -8.26 5.33 6.57
C GLY A 70 -7.10 4.69 7.32
N GLN A 71 -7.02 3.35 7.36
CA GLN A 71 -5.88 2.62 7.93
C GLN A 71 -4.60 2.82 7.11
N VAL A 72 -4.74 3.21 5.84
CA VAL A 72 -3.65 3.73 5.00
C VAL A 72 -4.07 5.04 4.33
N ARG A 73 -3.18 6.05 4.35
CA ARG A 73 -3.35 7.27 3.57
C ARG A 73 -2.84 7.04 2.15
N ILE A 74 -3.74 7.12 1.17
CA ILE A 74 -3.34 7.03 -0.24
C ILE A 74 -2.68 8.33 -0.70
N VAL A 75 -1.52 8.20 -1.33
CA VAL A 75 -0.75 9.27 -1.97
C VAL A 75 -0.46 8.91 -3.42
N PRO A 76 -0.11 9.88 -4.29
CA PRO A 76 0.36 9.57 -5.63
C PRO A 76 1.53 8.58 -5.59
N ARG A 77 1.58 7.67 -6.58
CA ARG A 77 2.76 6.83 -6.77
C ARG A 77 3.96 7.76 -6.95
N PRO A 78 5.05 7.60 -6.18
CA PRO A 78 6.27 8.35 -6.45
C PRO A 78 6.75 7.96 -7.84
N ASP A 79 6.98 8.95 -8.69
CA ASP A 79 7.57 8.72 -10.00
C ASP A 79 8.89 7.98 -9.79
N THR A 80 9.04 6.82 -10.43
CA THR A 80 10.35 6.26 -10.70
C THR A 80 11.03 7.19 -11.70
N VAL A 81 11.64 8.27 -11.20
CA VAL A 81 12.68 9.03 -11.93
C VAL A 81 13.86 8.13 -12.21
#